data_AF-A0A931HEC0-F1
#
_entry.id   AF-A0A931HEC0-F1
#
_cell.length_a   1.000
_cell.length_b   1.000
_cell.length_c   1.000
_cell.angle_alpha   90.00
_cell.angle_beta   90.00
_cell.angle_gamma   90.00
#
_symmetry.space_group_name_H-M   'P 1'
#
loop_
_entity.id
_entity.type
_entity.pdbx_description
1 polymer ?
#
loop_
_entity_poly.entity_id
_entity_poly.type
_entity_poly.pdbx_seq_one_letter_code
_entity_poly.pdbx_strand_id
1 'polypeptide(L)' 'MQERLVSGEWISWFGGPCPLPEGTMVLARLRYSGEVRAHAQDLRWRHDLYVDYGAEEVVAYCLLPGNLAETGT' A
#
# COMPACT_ATOMS: atom_id res chain seq x y z
N MET A 1 -11.93 -13.64 11.22
CA MET A 1 -11.62 -14.07 9.84
C MET A 1 -10.50 -13.18 9.34
N GLN A 2 -9.27 -13.67 9.26
CA GLN A 2 -8.17 -12.92 8.62
C GLN A 2 -8.12 -13.35 7.16
N GLU A 3 -8.47 -12.44 6.26
CA GLU A 3 -8.39 -12.63 4.82
C GLU A 3 -6.91 -12.74 4.43
N ARG A 4 -6.54 -13.91 3.89
CA ARG A 4 -5.18 -14.21 3.49
C ARG A 4 -4.91 -13.45 2.19
N LEU A 5 -4.36 -12.23 2.30
CA LEU A 5 -3.99 -11.41 1.15
C LEU A 5 -3.00 -12.19 0.27
N VAL A 6 -3.43 -12.53 -0.94
CA VAL A 6 -2.63 -13.30 -1.91
C VAL A 6 -1.60 -12.35 -2.52
N SER A 7 -0.32 -12.70 -2.42
CA SER A 7 0.75 -11.98 -3.10
C SER A 7 0.47 -11.90 -4.60
N GLY A 8 0.40 -10.70 -5.17
CA GLY A 8 0.08 -10.48 -6.58
C GLY A 8 -1.31 -9.91 -6.86
N GLU A 9 -2.24 -9.95 -5.89
CA GLU A 9 -3.55 -9.31 -6.05
C GLU A 9 -3.49 -7.82 -5.70
N TRP A 10 -4.04 -6.98 -6.59
CA TRP A 10 -4.15 -5.54 -6.36
C TRP A 10 -5.37 -5.23 -5.48
N ILE A 11 -5.11 -4.53 -4.40
CA ILE A 11 -6.12 -4.08 -3.44
C ILE A 11 -6.35 -2.59 -3.67
N SER A 12 -7.56 -2.23 -4.11
CA SER A 12 -7.96 -0.82 -4.26
C SER A 12 -7.99 -0.13 -2.91
N TRP A 13 -7.43 1.09 -2.85
CA TRP A 13 -7.38 1.91 -1.65
C TRP A 13 -8.11 3.23 -1.85
N PHE A 14 -9.00 3.55 -0.93
CA PHE A 14 -9.91 4.71 -1.03
C PHE A 14 -9.55 5.83 -0.04
N GLY A 15 -8.36 5.76 0.56
CA GLY A 15 -7.87 6.75 1.52
C GLY A 15 -8.11 6.34 2.98
N GLY A 16 -7.32 6.93 3.88
CA GLY A 16 -7.38 6.67 5.32
C GLY A 16 -6.00 6.43 5.94
N PRO A 17 -5.91 5.85 7.14
CA PRO A 17 -4.64 5.39 7.68
C PRO A 17 -4.07 4.22 6.87
N CYS A 18 -2.75 4.06 6.86
CA CYS A 18 -2.10 2.91 6.22
C CYS A 18 -2.70 1.60 6.78
N PRO A 19 -3.25 0.71 5.92
CA PRO A 19 -3.88 -0.53 6.37
C PRO A 19 -2.86 -1.65 6.64
N LEU A 20 -1.58 -1.38 6.44
CA LEU A 20 -0.49 -2.36 6.49
C LEU A 20 0.44 -2.11 7.68
N PRO A 21 1.00 -3.17 8.29
CA PRO A 21 1.99 -3.01 9.35
C PRO A 21 3.27 -2.36 8.82
N GLU A 22 4.03 -1.75 9.72
CA GLU A 22 5.36 -1.18 9.41
C GLU A 22 6.29 -2.25 8.82
N GLY A 23 7.22 -1.83 7.96
CA GLY A 23 8.11 -2.74 7.24
C GLY A 23 7.50 -3.52 6.07
N THR A 24 6.18 -3.50 5.89
CA THR A 24 5.50 -4.18 4.77
C THR A 24 5.92 -3.59 3.42
N MET A 25 6.62 -4.37 2.59
CA MET A 25 7.02 -3.98 1.24
C MET A 25 5.85 -4.15 0.26
N VAL A 26 5.46 -3.09 -0.45
CA VAL A 26 4.36 -3.14 -1.42
C VAL A 26 4.78 -2.61 -2.78
N LEU A 27 4.04 -3.04 -3.80
CA LEU A 27 3.94 -2.30 -5.04
C LEU A 27 2.68 -1.45 -4.95
N ALA A 28 2.83 -0.13 -4.84
CA ALA A 28 1.72 0.81 -4.75
C ALA A 28 1.50 1.49 -6.10
N ARG A 29 0.23 1.62 -6.49
CA ARG A 29 -0.19 2.45 -7.61
C ARG A 29 -0.57 3.82 -7.07
N LEU A 30 0.11 4.84 -7.57
CA LEU A 30 -0.10 6.24 -7.27
C LEU A 30 -1.08 6.83 -8.29
N ARG A 31 -1.90 7.79 -7.86
CA ARG A 31 -2.95 8.39 -8.71
C ARG A 31 -2.42 8.98 -10.02
N TYR A 32 -1.23 9.58 -10.02
CA TYR A 32 -0.69 10.35 -11.15
C TYR A 32 0.65 9.86 -11.71
N SER A 33 1.42 9.07 -10.95
CA SER A 33 2.81 8.74 -11.29
C SER A 33 3.06 7.26 -11.58
N GLY A 34 1.99 6.47 -11.71
CA GLY A 34 2.11 5.04 -12.01
C GLY A 34 2.39 4.21 -10.76
N GLU A 35 3.30 3.24 -10.86
CA GLU A 35 3.53 2.24 -9.81
C GLU A 35 4.91 2.42 -9.17
N VAL A 36 4.98 2.35 -7.83
CA VAL A 36 6.21 2.48 -7.05
C VAL A 36 6.34 1.30 -6.09
N ARG A 37 7.57 0.81 -5.93
CA ARG A 37 7.89 -0.20 -4.91
C ARG A 37 8.52 0.49 -3.70
N ALA A 38 7.88 0.39 -2.55
CA ALA A 38 8.34 1.00 -1.31
C ALA A 38 7.79 0.27 -0.08
N HIS A 39 8.31 0.58 1.11
CA HIS A 39 7.64 0.16 2.34
C HIS A 39 6.37 0.98 2.55
N ALA A 40 5.34 0.35 3.10
CA ALA A 40 4.05 0.98 3.32
C ALA A 40 4.17 2.27 4.17
N GLN A 41 5.04 2.30 5.18
CA GLN A 41 5.26 3.47 6.01
C GLN A 41 5.86 4.69 5.27
N ASP A 42 6.57 4.48 4.17
CA ASP A 42 7.18 5.55 3.38
C ASP A 42 6.21 6.17 2.36
N LEU A 43 5.05 5.53 2.17
CA LEU A 43 4.03 5.97 1.24
C LEU A 43 2.99 6.88 1.90
N ARG A 44 2.40 7.76 1.09
CA ARG A 44 1.33 8.65 1.53
C ARG A 44 -0.03 7.97 1.36
N TRP A 45 -0.54 7.39 2.44
CA TRP A 45 -1.84 6.70 2.49
C TRP A 45 -3.05 7.62 2.71
N ARG A 46 -2.82 8.92 2.92
CA ARG A 46 -3.87 9.87 3.25
C ARG A 46 -4.36 10.60 2.01
N HIS A 47 -5.66 10.52 1.78
CA HIS A 47 -6.37 11.41 0.87
C HIS A 47 -6.78 12.66 1.65
N ASP A 48 -5.81 13.49 1.99
CA ASP A 48 -6.10 14.77 2.61
C ASP A 48 -6.73 15.68 1.55
N LEU A 49 -8.03 15.94 1.70
CA LEU A 49 -8.89 16.70 0.76
C LEU A 49 -8.41 18.14 0.45
N TYR A 50 -7.29 18.57 1.02
CA TYR A 50 -6.85 19.96 1.08
C TYR A 50 -5.47 20.25 0.49
N VAL A 51 -4.78 19.26 -0.09
CA VAL A 51 -3.37 19.42 -0.44
C VAL A 51 -3.15 19.07 -1.90
N ASP A 52 -2.89 20.13 -2.65
CA ASP A 52 -2.27 20.18 -3.97
C ASP A 52 -2.86 19.26 -5.05
N TYR A 53 -3.39 19.89 -6.11
CA TYR A 53 -3.56 19.24 -7.41
C TYR A 53 -2.22 18.59 -7.84
N GLY A 54 -2.05 17.30 -7.55
CA GLY A 54 -0.82 16.57 -7.85
C GLY A 54 -0.24 15.71 -6.71
N ALA A 55 -0.86 15.64 -5.53
CA ALA A 55 -0.37 14.72 -4.49
C ALA A 55 -0.34 13.27 -5.00
N GLU A 56 0.82 12.63 -4.88
CA GLU A 56 1.03 11.22 -5.25
C GLU A 56 0.43 10.29 -4.19
N GLU A 57 -0.89 10.20 -4.21
CA GLU A 57 -1.65 9.38 -3.27
C GLU A 57 -1.70 7.93 -3.73
N VAL A 58 -1.58 7.00 -2.78
CA VAL A 58 -1.84 5.58 -3.04
C VAL A 58 -3.32 5.40 -3.36
N VAL A 59 -3.62 4.75 -4.50
CA VAL A 59 -4.98 4.40 -4.93
C VAL A 59 -5.18 2.89 -5.04
N ALA A 60 -4.11 2.13 -5.09
CA ALA A 60 -4.12 0.68 -4.95
C ALA A 60 -2.75 0.18 -4.50
N TYR A 61 -2.69 -1.01 -3.92
CA TYR A 61 -1.43 -1.64 -3.55
C TYR A 61 -1.50 -3.15 -3.72
N CYS A 62 -0.35 -3.76 -3.96
CA CYS A 62 -0.16 -5.19 -4.09
C CYS A 62 0.95 -5.63 -3.13
N LEU A 63 0.68 -6.68 -2.34
CA LEU A 63 1.70 -7.26 -1.47
C LEU A 63 2.71 -8.04 -2.31
N LEU A 64 3.99 -7.74 -2.10
CA LEU A 64 5.04 -8.45 -2.81
C LEU A 64 5.37 -9.79 -2.11
N PRO A 65 5.60 -10.87 -2.88
CA PRO A 65 6.02 -12.15 -2.32
C PRO A 65 7.34 -11.96 -1.57
N GLY A 66 7.36 -12.33 -0.29
CA GLY A 66 8.45 -12.06 0.65
C GLY A 66 8.04 -11.24 1.89
N ASN A 67 6.83 -10.67 1.92
CA ASN A 67 6.28 -9.98 3.09
C ASN A 67 5.65 -10.90 4.15
N LEU A 68 5.36 -12.15 3.78
CA LEU A 68 5.03 -13.17 4.75
C LEU A 68 6.36 -13.64 5.33
N ALA A 69 6.92 -12.84 6.24
CA ALA A 69 7.83 -13.40 7.22
C ALA A 69 7.06 -14.58 7.82
N GLU A 70 7.63 -15.76 7.66
CA GLU A 70 7.18 -16.98 8.28
C GLU A 70 7.03 -16.69 9.78
N THR A 71 5.82 -16.38 10.24
CA THR A 71 5.51 -16.41 11.67
C THR A 71 5.41 -17.88 12.06
N GLY A 72 6.56 -18.55 12.05
CA GLY A 72 6.75 -19.91 12.51
C GLY A 72 7.84 -19.87 13.57
N THR A 73 7.44 -19.79 14.84
CA THR A 73 7.78 -20.72 15.93
C THR A 73 7.21 -20.16 17.23
#